data_AF-A0A2M8P5P4-F1
#
_entry.id   AF-A0A2M8P5P4-F1
#
_cell.length_a   1.000
_cell.length_b   1.000
_cell.length_c   1.000
_cell.angle_alpha   90.00
_cell.angle_beta   90.00
_cell.angle_gamma   90.00
#
_symmetry.space_group_name_H-M   'P 1'
#
loop_
_entity.id
_entity.type
_entity.pdbx_description
1 polymer ?
#
loop_
_entity_poly.entity_id
_entity_poly.type
_entity_poly.pdbx_seq_one_letter_code
_entity_poly.pdbx_strand_id
1 'polypeptide(L)'
;TGNIENISWDFGNGQSNVGSSTVSPTYTAPGTYTVTLQLSNSAGDSDTETLTITIFEKPVANFSATDTSGCVPLSVDFTDLSTSNGGNIVSWQWTFNDGTTTSPTIPNP
;
A
#
# COMPACT_ATOMS: atom_id res chain seq x y z
N THR A 1 -6.73 -1.41 40.73
CA THR A 1 -6.63 -1.53 39.26
C THR A 1 -7.63 -2.57 38.82
N GLY A 2 -8.64 -2.17 38.03
CA GLY A 2 -9.63 -3.08 37.47
C GLY A 2 -9.10 -3.75 36.19
N ASN A 3 -9.57 -4.96 35.90
CA ASN A 3 -9.29 -5.62 34.63
C ASN A 3 -10.00 -4.89 33.48
N ILE A 4 -9.42 -4.94 32.28
CA ILE A 4 -10.10 -4.45 31.07
C ILE A 4 -11.33 -5.33 30.83
N GLU A 5 -12.48 -4.70 30.63
CA GLU A 5 -13.75 -5.38 30.33
C GLU A 5 -14.22 -5.12 28.90
N ASN A 6 -13.97 -3.92 28.37
CA ASN A 6 -14.29 -3.60 26.99
C ASN A 6 -13.06 -3.14 26.23
N ILE A 7 -12.98 -3.61 25.00
CA ILE A 7 -12.01 -3.21 23.99
C ILE A 7 -12.83 -2.80 22.77
N SER A 8 -12.63 -1.60 22.26
CA SER A 8 -13.30 -1.12 21.05
C SER A 8 -12.29 -0.47 20.11
N TRP A 9 -12.40 -0.82 18.84
CA TRP A 9 -11.60 -0.29 17.75
C TRP A 9 -12.50 0.48 16.78
N ASP A 10 -12.06 1.68 16.40
CA ASP A 10 -12.52 2.39 15.21
C ASP A 10 -11.32 2.55 14.27
N PHE A 11 -11.47 2.11 13.02
CA PHE A 11 -10.37 2.13 12.04
C PHE A 11 -10.37 3.39 11.17
N GLY A 12 -11.29 4.33 11.39
CA GLY A 12 -11.39 5.59 10.65
C GLY A 12 -11.88 5.45 9.19
N ASN A 13 -12.10 4.21 8.74
CA ASN A 13 -12.61 3.87 7.40
C ASN A 13 -14.07 3.37 7.42
N GLY A 14 -14.79 3.60 8.52
CA GLY A 14 -16.16 3.12 8.75
C GLY A 14 -16.25 1.66 9.23
N GLN A 15 -15.12 0.97 9.39
CA GLN A 15 -15.06 -0.33 10.06
C GLN A 15 -14.78 -0.15 11.56
N SER A 16 -15.34 -1.03 12.38
CA SER A 16 -15.06 -1.10 13.81
C SER A 16 -14.99 -2.53 14.31
N ASN A 17 -14.47 -2.74 15.52
CA ASN A 17 -14.50 -4.02 16.20
C ASN A 17 -14.66 -3.84 17.71
N VAL A 18 -15.29 -4.80 18.38
CA VAL A 18 -15.43 -4.82 19.85
C VAL A 18 -15.05 -6.20 20.38
N GLY A 19 -14.33 -6.23 21.49
CA GLY A 19 -14.01 -7.45 22.25
C GLY A 19 -12.73 -8.19 21.82
N SER A 20 -12.15 -7.88 20.67
CA SER A 20 -10.87 -8.49 20.22
C SER A 20 -9.68 -7.58 20.48
N SER A 21 -8.57 -8.16 20.99
CA SER A 21 -7.28 -7.47 21.13
C SER A 21 -6.47 -7.43 19.83
N THR A 22 -6.69 -8.40 18.93
CA THR A 22 -6.02 -8.50 17.63
C THR A 22 -7.06 -8.40 16.52
N VAL A 23 -6.83 -7.50 15.57
CA VAL A 23 -7.76 -7.14 14.48
C VAL A 23 -7.02 -6.98 13.16
N SER A 24 -7.72 -7.11 12.03
CA SER A 24 -7.14 -6.99 10.68
C SER A 24 -8.10 -6.25 9.73
N PRO A 25 -8.27 -4.92 9.90
CA PRO A 25 -9.08 -4.11 8.99
C PRO A 25 -8.46 -4.05 7.58
N THR A 26 -9.28 -3.76 6.57
CA THR A 26 -8.83 -3.63 5.17
C THR A 26 -9.20 -2.26 4.63
N TYR A 27 -8.21 -1.55 4.08
CA TYR A 27 -8.40 -0.22 3.47
C TYR A 27 -8.38 -0.38 1.95
N THR A 28 -9.49 -0.04 1.30
CA THR A 28 -9.66 -0.20 -0.16
C THR A 28 -9.43 1.08 -0.94
N ALA A 29 -9.30 2.22 -0.24
CA ALA A 29 -9.05 3.52 -0.83
C ALA A 29 -7.76 4.13 -0.25
N PRO A 30 -7.03 4.92 -1.04
CA PRO A 30 -5.93 5.73 -0.54
C PRO A 30 -6.46 6.81 0.42
N GLY A 31 -5.63 7.20 1.38
CA GLY A 31 -5.97 8.24 2.33
C GLY A 31 -5.21 8.11 3.64
N THR A 32 -5.40 9.11 4.49
CA THR A 32 -4.92 9.11 5.87
C THR A 32 -6.08 8.76 6.78
N TYR A 33 -5.87 7.75 7.64
CA TYR A 33 -6.88 7.24 8.56
C TYR A 33 -6.35 7.32 9.99
N THR A 34 -7.22 7.73 10.91
CA THR A 34 -6.95 7.70 12.35
C THR A 34 -7.62 6.48 12.95
N VAL A 35 -6.80 5.52 13.38
CA VAL A 35 -7.22 4.35 14.14
C VAL A 35 -7.33 4.75 15.61
N THR A 36 -8.43 4.39 16.26
CA THR A 36 -8.68 4.66 17.67
C THR A 36 -8.91 3.34 18.41
N LEU A 37 -8.19 3.13 19.50
CA LEU A 37 -8.40 2.06 20.46
C LEU A 37 -8.96 2.66 21.74
N GLN A 38 -10.13 2.22 22.16
CA GLN A 38 -10.72 2.58 23.44
C GLN A 38 -10.85 1.37 24.35
N LEU A 39 -10.40 1.52 25.59
CA LEU A 39 -10.47 0.51 26.64
C LEU A 39 -11.36 1.02 27.77
N SER A 40 -12.12 0.14 28.42
CA SER A 40 -12.78 0.47 29.69
C SER A 40 -12.84 -0.72 30.65
N ASN A 41 -12.96 -0.43 31.95
CA ASN A 41 -13.09 -1.43 33.03
C ASN A 41 -14.45 -1.31 33.75
N SER A 42 -14.76 -2.27 34.64
CA SER A 42 -16.00 -2.27 35.45
C SER A 42 -16.12 -1.12 36.43
N ALA A 43 -14.99 -0.49 36.80
CA ALA A 43 -14.99 0.65 37.69
C ALA A 43 -15.43 1.94 36.98
N GLY A 44 -15.59 1.90 35.65
CA GLY A 44 -15.95 3.04 34.82
C GLY A 44 -14.76 3.84 34.33
N ASP A 45 -13.52 3.39 34.57
CA ASP A 45 -12.34 4.03 33.98
C ASP A 45 -12.26 3.68 32.50
N SER A 46 -11.83 4.64 31.68
CA SER A 46 -11.57 4.45 30.26
C SER A 46 -10.27 5.11 29.83
N ASP A 47 -9.62 4.51 28.84
CA ASP A 47 -8.44 5.09 28.18
C ASP A 47 -8.61 5.02 26.67
N THR A 48 -7.95 5.91 25.93
CA THR A 48 -8.05 5.99 24.47
C THR A 48 -6.72 6.35 23.86
N GLU A 49 -6.28 5.53 22.91
CA GLU A 49 -5.06 5.73 22.13
C GLU A 49 -5.40 5.86 20.65
N THR A 50 -4.67 6.71 19.94
CA THR A 50 -4.89 6.93 18.50
C THR A 50 -3.61 6.75 17.70
N LEU A 51 -3.70 6.09 16.55
CA LEU A 51 -2.61 5.92 15.59
C LEU A 51 -3.05 6.40 14.21
N THR A 52 -2.23 7.24 13.58
CA THR A 52 -2.47 7.65 12.19
C THR A 52 -1.72 6.73 11.23
N ILE A 53 -2.42 6.20 10.22
CA ILE A 53 -1.83 5.46 9.12
C ILE A 53 -2.12 6.15 7.79
N THR A 54 -1.25 5.95 6.80
CA THR A 54 -1.43 6.47 5.44
C THR A 54 -1.39 5.34 4.44
N ILE A 55 -2.42 5.27 3.61
CA ILE A 55 -2.54 4.32 2.51
C ILE A 55 -2.29 5.09 1.22
N PHE A 56 -1.23 4.73 0.50
CA PHE A 56 -0.88 5.36 -0.77
C PHE A 56 -1.64 4.76 -1.94
N GLU A 57 -1.78 5.53 -3.00
CA GLU A 57 -2.29 5.02 -4.27
C GLU A 57 -1.32 3.99 -4.88
N LYS A 58 -1.86 3.12 -5.75
CA LYS A 58 -1.03 2.22 -6.54
C LYS A 58 -0.17 3.03 -7.52
N PRO A 59 1.06 2.59 -7.82
CA PRO A 59 1.84 3.21 -8.88
C PRO A 59 1.15 3.04 -10.23
N VAL A 60 1.37 3.99 -11.13
CA VAL A 60 0.92 3.90 -12.53
C VAL A 60 2.13 3.56 -13.39
N ALA A 61 2.10 2.36 -13.97
CA ALA A 61 3.15 1.88 -14.86
C ALA A 61 3.11 2.63 -16.20
N ASN A 62 4.27 3.09 -16.68
CA ASN A 62 4.39 3.78 -17.96
C ASN A 62 5.82 3.68 -18.49
N PHE A 63 5.99 3.75 -19.81
CA PHE A 63 7.30 3.72 -20.44
C PHE A 63 7.30 4.30 -21.86
N SER A 64 8.49 4.57 -22.38
CA SER A 64 8.74 4.90 -23.79
C SER A 64 9.81 4.01 -24.40
N ALA A 65 9.87 3.99 -25.73
CA ALA A 65 10.93 3.36 -26.51
C ALA A 65 11.55 4.38 -27.48
N THR A 66 12.84 4.23 -27.78
CA THR A 66 13.56 5.06 -28.75
C THR A 66 13.05 4.86 -30.18
N ASP A 67 12.81 3.61 -30.56
CA ASP A 67 12.29 3.21 -31.87
C ASP A 67 11.15 2.20 -31.73
N THR A 68 10.14 2.31 -32.60
CA THR A 68 9.03 1.33 -32.69
C THR A 68 9.02 0.56 -34.01
N SER A 69 9.98 0.83 -34.90
CA SER A 69 10.12 0.18 -36.21
C SER A 69 11.52 0.41 -36.80
N GLY A 70 12.03 -0.55 -37.58
CA GLY A 70 13.32 -0.42 -38.25
C GLY A 70 13.73 -1.68 -39.01
N CYS A 71 14.91 -1.67 -39.62
CA CYS A 71 15.50 -2.83 -40.29
C CYS A 71 16.30 -3.68 -39.30
N VAL A 72 16.42 -4.98 -39.57
CA VAL A 72 17.25 -5.87 -38.74
C VAL A 72 18.76 -5.66 -38.99
N PRO A 73 19.61 -5.72 -37.93
CA PRO A 73 19.25 -5.73 -36.51
C PRO A 73 18.84 -4.32 -36.03
N LEU A 74 17.79 -4.25 -35.21
CA LEU A 74 17.33 -3.01 -34.58
C LEU A 74 17.66 -3.05 -33.09
N SER A 75 18.38 -2.04 -32.60
CA SER A 75 18.57 -1.80 -31.17
C SER A 75 17.50 -0.84 -30.70
N VAL A 76 16.84 -1.14 -29.57
CA VAL A 76 15.78 -0.30 -29.00
C VAL A 76 16.05 -0.13 -27.51
N ASP A 77 16.21 1.11 -27.07
CA ASP A 77 16.27 1.46 -25.65
C ASP A 77 14.88 1.80 -25.12
N PHE A 78 14.58 1.32 -23.91
CA PHE A 78 13.36 1.62 -23.18
C PHE A 78 13.64 2.54 -22.00
N THR A 79 12.66 3.36 -21.64
CA THR A 79 12.75 4.27 -20.48
C THR A 79 11.50 4.15 -19.64
N ASP A 80 11.66 3.86 -18.35
CA ASP A 80 10.61 3.90 -17.35
C ASP A 80 10.10 5.34 -17.16
N LEU A 81 8.79 5.51 -17.26
CA LEU A 81 8.07 6.75 -17.01
C LEU A 81 7.01 6.56 -15.92
N SER A 82 7.11 5.48 -15.14
CA SER A 82 6.14 5.13 -14.11
C SER A 82 6.10 6.19 -13.00
N THR A 83 4.92 6.35 -12.39
CA THR A 83 4.69 7.30 -11.29
C THR A 83 4.28 6.57 -10.02
N SER A 84 4.78 7.01 -8.87
CA SER A 84 4.62 6.30 -7.60
C SER A 84 3.36 6.67 -6.79
N ASN A 85 2.67 7.75 -7.17
CA ASN A 85 1.46 8.28 -6.52
C ASN A 85 1.54 8.35 -4.98
N GLY A 86 2.65 8.92 -4.48
CA GLY A 86 2.87 9.19 -3.06
C GLY A 86 3.75 8.16 -2.33
N GLY A 87 3.87 6.95 -2.87
CA GLY A 87 4.83 5.95 -2.40
C GLY A 87 6.19 6.00 -3.11
N ASN A 88 6.97 4.93 -2.96
CA ASN A 88 8.15 4.66 -3.77
C ASN A 88 7.91 3.42 -4.63
N ILE A 89 8.30 3.46 -5.90
CA ILE A 89 8.39 2.25 -6.73
C ILE A 89 9.67 1.52 -6.31
N VAL A 90 9.54 0.25 -5.95
CA VAL A 90 10.66 -0.59 -5.46
C VAL A 90 10.94 -1.80 -6.34
N SER A 91 10.11 -2.02 -7.37
CA SER A 91 10.20 -3.18 -8.25
C SER A 91 9.66 -2.86 -9.64
N TRP A 92 10.35 -3.35 -10.69
CA TRP A 92 9.99 -3.22 -12.11
C TRP A 92 10.16 -4.56 -12.81
N GLN A 93 9.10 -5.08 -13.42
CA GLN A 93 9.17 -6.32 -14.19
C GLN A 93 8.85 -6.04 -15.66
N TRP A 94 9.81 -6.31 -16.53
CA TRP A 94 9.62 -6.24 -17.98
C TRP A 94 9.37 -7.63 -18.54
N THR A 95 8.41 -7.75 -19.46
CA THR A 95 8.09 -9.01 -20.15
C THR A 95 8.08 -8.77 -21.65
N PHE A 96 8.88 -9.53 -22.38
CA PHE A 96 8.93 -9.46 -23.85
C PHE A 96 8.17 -10.63 -24.48
N ASN A 97 7.82 -10.49 -25.76
CA ASN A 97 7.01 -11.49 -26.48
C ASN A 97 7.74 -12.83 -26.71
N ASP A 98 9.06 -12.87 -26.51
CA ASP A 98 9.87 -14.09 -26.52
C ASP A 98 9.88 -14.83 -25.16
N GLY A 99 9.16 -14.29 -24.16
CA GLY A 99 9.10 -14.84 -22.82
C GLY A 99 10.27 -14.44 -21.91
N THR A 100 11.20 -13.62 -22.39
CA THR A 100 12.26 -13.08 -21.53
C THR A 100 11.68 -12.09 -20.52
N THR A 101 12.23 -12.12 -19.31
CA THR A 101 11.85 -11.23 -18.22
C THR A 101 13.08 -10.68 -17.53
N THR A 102 13.01 -9.44 -17.04
CA THR A 102 14.11 -8.82 -16.29
C THR A 102 13.98 -9.06 -14.78
N SER A 103 15.10 -8.91 -14.07
CA SER A 103 15.12 -8.94 -12.60
C SER A 103 14.41 -7.69 -12.05
N PRO A 104 13.56 -7.82 -11.02
CA PRO A 104 12.67 -6.75 -10.54
C PRO A 104 13.35 -5.47 -10.04
N THR A 105 14.67 -5.34 -10.09
CA THR A 105 15.41 -4.26 -9.44
C THR A 105 15.92 -3.18 -10.40
N ILE A 106 15.66 -3.29 -11.70
CA ILE A 106 16.17 -2.36 -12.71
C ILE A 106 15.00 -1.63 -13.39
N PRO A 107 14.92 -0.29 -13.32
CA PRO A 107 13.83 0.47 -13.93
C PRO A 107 13.77 0.29 -15.45
N ASN A 108 14.92 0.26 -16.13
CA ASN A 108 15.03 0.07 -17.57
C ASN A 108 15.66 -1.31 -17.87
N PRO A 109 15.15 -2.08 -18.83
CA PRO A 109 15.66 -3.40 -19.18
C PRO A 109 17.03 -3.38 -19.88
#